data_AF-A0AAU9YSP1-F1
#
_entry.id   AF-A0AAU9YSP1-F1
#
_cell.length_a   1.000
_cell.length_b   1.000
_cell.length_c   1.000
_cell.angle_alpha   90.00
_cell.angle_beta   90.00
_cell.angle_gamma   90.00
#
_symmetry.space_group_name_H-M   'P 1'
#
loop_
_entity.id
_entity.type
_entity.pdbx_description
1 polymer ?
#
loop_
_entity_poly.entity_id
_entity_poly.type
_entity_poly.pdbx_seq_one_letter_code
_entity_poly.pdbx_strand_id
1 'polypeptide(L)'
;MVTLRQRQCVLWGCLLTAVHLGQCITCDDKQYLFDGQCCDLCQPGKRLESHCTALAKTQCLLCGSGEFMNKWNKEPRCYQHTHCESKEGLQVEKEGTSDTDTICACKEGQHCTSEECGRCAQHTSCGPGFGVKQMATRTTDTVCEPCPAGFFSNGSSTFEKCHPWTKFAAPEKSPTGHSHRVGHPRHRHHGGVLLYQKSGQGTKG
;
A
#
# COMPACT_ATOMS: atom_id res chain seq x y z
N MET A 1 8.19 -61.44 -15.44
CA MET A 1 8.49 -62.79 -14.93
C MET A 1 8.91 -62.65 -13.47
N VAL A 2 7.94 -62.67 -12.54
CA VAL A 2 8.14 -63.07 -11.14
C VAL A 2 6.89 -63.88 -10.78
N THR A 3 7.15 -65.10 -10.34
CA THR A 3 6.24 -66.24 -10.25
C THR A 3 5.23 -66.12 -9.11
N LEU A 4 3.96 -66.42 -9.40
CA LEU A 4 2.94 -66.78 -8.41
C LEU A 4 3.40 -68.02 -7.61
N ARG A 5 3.23 -68.01 -6.28
CA ARG A 5 3.07 -69.24 -5.49
C ARG A 5 1.94 -69.05 -4.48
N GLN A 6 0.75 -69.46 -4.90
CA GLN A 6 -0.41 -69.73 -4.06
C GLN A 6 -0.10 -70.87 -3.08
N ARG A 7 -0.35 -70.69 -1.77
CA ARG A 7 -0.80 -71.77 -0.88
C ARG A 7 -1.76 -71.21 0.17
N GLN A 8 -2.97 -71.77 0.11
CA GLN A 8 -4.12 -71.55 0.97
C GLN A 8 -3.79 -71.87 2.44
N CYS A 9 -4.24 -71.03 3.36
CA CYS A 9 -4.58 -71.45 4.72
C CYS A 9 -6.11 -71.30 4.86
N VAL A 10 -6.77 -72.44 5.05
CA VAL A 10 -8.21 -72.60 5.20
C VAL A 10 -8.67 -71.93 6.50
N LEU A 11 -9.77 -71.19 6.38
CA LEU A 11 -10.54 -70.56 7.46
C LEU A 11 -10.88 -71.57 8.57
N TRP A 12 -10.77 -71.18 9.83
CA TRP A 12 -11.66 -71.57 10.93
C TRP A 12 -11.44 -70.64 12.13
N GLY A 13 -12.47 -69.92 12.54
CA GLY A 13 -12.48 -69.11 13.77
C GLY A 13 -13.23 -67.79 13.61
N CYS A 14 -14.52 -67.80 13.95
CA CYS A 14 -15.35 -66.60 14.10
C CYS A 14 -14.69 -65.57 15.04
N LEU A 15 -14.27 -64.43 14.51
CA LEU A 15 -14.23 -63.16 15.23
C LEU A 15 -14.65 -62.08 14.24
N LEU A 16 -15.96 -61.83 14.19
CA LEU A 16 -16.51 -60.56 13.71
C LEU A 16 -16.07 -59.47 14.70
N THR A 17 -14.80 -59.10 14.72
CA THR A 17 -14.44 -57.79 15.24
C THR A 17 -14.95 -56.83 14.19
N ALA A 18 -16.17 -56.32 14.41
CA ALA A 18 -16.64 -55.14 13.72
C ALA A 18 -15.50 -54.13 13.82
N VAL A 19 -14.84 -53.88 12.69
CA VAL A 19 -14.00 -52.70 12.55
C VAL A 19 -14.99 -51.57 12.81
N HIS A 20 -14.95 -51.00 14.01
CA HIS A 20 -15.74 -49.82 14.30
C HIS A 20 -15.31 -48.82 13.23
N LEU A 21 -16.18 -48.60 12.24
CA LEU A 21 -16.11 -47.43 11.39
C LEU A 21 -16.30 -46.27 12.36
N GLY A 22 -15.19 -45.81 12.95
CA GLY A 22 -15.15 -44.55 13.67
C GLY A 22 -15.58 -43.50 12.66
N GLN A 23 -16.84 -43.08 12.75
CA GLN A 23 -17.35 -42.00 11.94
C GLN A 23 -16.47 -40.80 12.25
N CYS A 24 -15.67 -40.41 11.27
CA CYS A 24 -14.92 -39.16 11.34
C CYS A 24 -15.97 -38.04 11.32
N ILE A 25 -16.11 -37.34 12.44
CA ILE A 25 -16.97 -36.15 12.49
C ILE A 25 -16.24 -35.05 11.71
N THR A 26 -16.79 -34.69 10.56
CA THR A 26 -16.34 -33.57 9.75
C THR A 26 -17.31 -32.41 9.92
N CYS A 27 -16.80 -31.27 10.36
CA CYS A 27 -17.59 -30.05 10.51
C CYS A 27 -17.58 -29.23 9.22
N ASP A 28 -18.59 -28.38 9.04
CA ASP A 28 -18.70 -27.45 7.90
C ASP A 28 -17.68 -26.29 8.02
N ASP A 29 -17.51 -25.52 6.94
CA ASP A 29 -16.52 -24.43 6.81
C ASP A 29 -16.65 -23.33 7.89
N LYS A 30 -17.85 -23.16 8.46
CA LYS A 30 -18.14 -22.19 9.53
C LYS A 30 -18.32 -22.84 10.89
N GLN A 31 -17.82 -24.05 11.06
CA GLN A 31 -17.91 -24.82 12.28
C GLN A 31 -16.54 -25.33 12.71
N TYR A 32 -16.42 -25.72 13.97
CA TYR A 32 -15.23 -26.33 14.52
C TYR A 32 -15.60 -27.48 15.45
N LEU A 33 -14.74 -28.50 15.49
CA LEU A 33 -14.92 -29.63 16.40
C LEU A 33 -14.55 -29.20 17.82
N PHE A 34 -15.47 -29.39 18.75
CA PHE A 34 -15.26 -29.18 20.18
C PHE A 34 -16.09 -30.20 20.98
N ASP A 35 -15.45 -30.87 21.93
CA ASP A 35 -16.06 -31.91 22.78
C ASP A 35 -16.86 -32.98 21.99
N GLY A 36 -16.31 -33.44 20.86
CA GLY A 36 -16.91 -34.48 20.04
C GLY A 36 -18.12 -34.05 19.20
N GLN A 37 -18.43 -32.75 19.12
CA GLN A 37 -19.52 -32.22 18.31
C GLN A 37 -19.07 -30.98 17.49
N CYS A 38 -19.81 -30.66 16.44
CA CYS A 38 -19.56 -29.47 15.62
C CYS A 38 -20.24 -28.25 16.22
N CYS A 39 -19.43 -27.25 16.60
CA CYS A 39 -19.88 -25.96 17.09
C CYS A 39 -19.74 -24.89 16.01
N ASP A 40 -20.67 -23.94 15.97
CA ASP A 40 -20.60 -22.79 15.06
C ASP A 40 -19.45 -21.85 15.46
N LEU A 41 -18.68 -21.35 14.50
CA LEU A 41 -17.70 -20.28 14.70
C LEU A 41 -18.41 -18.94 14.97
N CYS A 42 -17.72 -18.04 15.67
CA CYS A 42 -18.12 -16.66 15.81
C CYS A 42 -17.87 -15.90 14.51
N GLN A 43 -18.87 -15.15 14.05
CA GLN A 43 -18.76 -14.27 12.88
C GLN A 43 -17.72 -13.15 13.08
N PRO A 44 -17.19 -12.57 11.98
CA PRO A 44 -16.42 -11.33 12.06
C PRO A 44 -17.13 -10.26 12.90
N GLY A 45 -16.37 -9.46 13.65
CA GLY A 45 -16.95 -8.55 14.64
C GLY A 45 -17.09 -9.12 16.04
N LYS A 46 -16.92 -10.44 16.22
CA LYS A 46 -17.17 -11.13 17.48
C LYS A 46 -16.05 -12.09 17.88
N ARG A 47 -15.84 -12.21 19.18
CA ARG A 47 -14.98 -13.21 19.83
C ARG A 47 -15.82 -14.29 20.51
N LEU A 48 -15.21 -15.43 20.75
CA LEU A 48 -15.80 -16.52 21.54
C LEU A 48 -15.93 -16.10 23.01
N GLU A 49 -17.12 -16.29 23.56
CA GLU A 49 -17.39 -16.13 25.00
C GLU A 49 -17.51 -17.49 25.68
N SER A 50 -18.26 -18.42 25.09
CA SER A 50 -18.31 -19.81 25.55
C SER A 50 -18.58 -20.77 24.40
N HIS A 51 -18.00 -21.96 24.50
CA HIS A 51 -18.18 -23.04 23.54
C HIS A 51 -19.62 -23.56 23.55
N CYS A 52 -20.02 -24.19 22.44
CA CYS A 52 -21.29 -24.90 22.40
C CYS A 52 -21.27 -26.13 23.31
N THR A 53 -22.43 -26.51 23.83
CA THR A 53 -22.66 -27.76 24.57
C THR A 53 -23.69 -28.61 23.82
N ALA A 54 -24.02 -29.80 24.31
CA ALA A 54 -25.04 -30.63 23.68
C ALA A 54 -26.43 -29.96 23.58
N LEU A 55 -26.68 -28.92 24.40
CA LEU A 55 -27.97 -28.23 24.49
C LEU A 55 -27.91 -26.74 24.12
N ALA A 56 -26.73 -26.12 24.13
CA ALA A 56 -26.55 -24.70 23.88
C ALA A 56 -25.61 -24.44 22.70
N LYS A 57 -25.94 -23.43 21.88
CA LYS A 57 -25.08 -22.99 20.78
C LYS A 57 -23.86 -22.23 21.30
N THR A 58 -22.86 -22.07 20.43
CA THR A 58 -21.70 -21.20 20.69
C THR A 58 -22.18 -19.80 21.06
N GLN A 59 -21.66 -19.23 22.15
CA GLN A 59 -21.92 -17.85 22.53
C GLN A 59 -20.76 -16.97 22.10
N CYS A 60 -21.10 -15.88 21.41
CA CYS A 60 -20.15 -14.95 20.83
C CYS A 60 -20.47 -13.53 21.27
N LEU A 61 -19.44 -12.81 21.70
CA LEU A 61 -19.54 -11.43 22.16
C LEU A 61 -18.91 -10.48 21.13
N LEU A 62 -19.46 -9.27 20.99
CA LEU A 62 -18.85 -8.23 20.16
C LEU A 62 -17.45 -7.86 20.65
N CYS A 63 -16.56 -7.53 19.72
CA CYS A 63 -15.26 -6.94 20.04
C CYS A 63 -15.44 -5.61 20.79
N GLY A 64 -14.51 -5.32 21.71
CA GLY A 64 -14.52 -4.07 22.46
C GLY A 64 -14.12 -2.87 21.60
N SER A 65 -14.26 -1.67 22.16
CA SER A 65 -13.74 -0.45 21.54
C SER A 65 -12.22 -0.54 21.38
N GLY A 66 -11.71 -0.24 20.18
CA GLY A 66 -10.28 -0.37 19.87
C GLY A 66 -9.85 -1.80 19.48
N GLU A 67 -10.81 -2.71 19.27
CA GLU A 67 -10.53 -4.08 18.87
C GLU A 67 -11.36 -4.51 17.65
N PHE A 68 -10.85 -5.50 16.89
CA PHE A 68 -11.54 -6.08 15.75
C PHE A 68 -11.30 -7.59 15.58
N MET A 69 -12.15 -8.23 14.77
CA MET A 69 -11.99 -9.62 14.34
C MET A 69 -12.52 -9.78 12.92
N ASN A 70 -11.63 -10.01 11.95
CA ASN A 70 -11.97 -10.03 10.53
C ASN A 70 -12.32 -11.43 9.98
N LYS A 71 -12.34 -12.46 10.83
CA LYS A 71 -12.54 -13.85 10.42
C LYS A 71 -13.64 -14.54 11.23
N TRP A 72 -14.21 -15.58 10.62
CA TRP A 72 -14.95 -16.60 11.37
C TRP A 72 -13.97 -17.31 12.30
N ASN A 73 -14.22 -17.25 13.61
CA ASN A 73 -13.20 -17.56 14.61
C ASN A 73 -13.77 -18.28 15.84
N LYS A 74 -12.86 -18.83 16.64
CA LYS A 74 -13.11 -19.39 17.98
C LYS A 74 -12.18 -18.75 19.02
N GLU A 75 -11.70 -17.55 18.72
CA GLU A 75 -10.71 -16.86 19.54
C GLU A 75 -11.39 -16.21 20.74
N PRO A 76 -10.84 -16.32 21.96
CA PRO A 76 -11.44 -15.74 23.14
C PRO A 76 -11.25 -14.22 23.23
N ARG A 77 -10.39 -13.64 22.38
CA ARG A 77 -10.03 -12.21 22.34
C ARG A 77 -10.03 -11.70 20.90
N CYS A 78 -10.37 -10.42 20.74
CA CYS A 78 -10.23 -9.71 19.48
C CYS A 78 -8.81 -9.16 19.33
N TYR A 79 -8.43 -8.79 18.11
CA TYR A 79 -7.17 -8.11 17.81
C TYR A 79 -7.29 -6.63 18.14
N GLN A 80 -6.21 -6.00 18.60
CA GLN A 80 -6.21 -4.55 18.79
C GLN A 80 -6.12 -3.83 17.46
N HIS A 81 -6.79 -2.67 17.35
CA HIS A 81 -6.66 -1.81 16.19
C HIS A 81 -5.23 -1.30 16.03
N THR A 82 -4.78 -1.21 14.77
CA THR A 82 -3.52 -0.60 14.40
C THR A 82 -3.51 0.87 14.83
N HIS A 83 -2.43 1.29 15.50
CA HIS A 83 -2.22 2.67 15.91
C HIS A 83 -1.38 3.43 14.88
N CYS A 84 -1.93 4.50 14.31
CA CYS A 84 -1.21 5.35 13.36
C CYS A 84 -0.27 6.32 14.09
N GLU A 85 1.00 5.94 14.24
CA GLU A 85 2.00 6.74 14.96
C GLU A 85 2.31 8.05 14.20
N SER A 86 1.84 9.16 14.77
CA SER A 86 1.98 10.48 14.16
C SER A 86 3.43 10.93 13.98
N LYS A 87 4.35 10.42 14.82
CA LYS A 87 5.79 10.69 14.73
C LYS A 87 6.40 10.11 13.45
N GLU A 88 5.79 9.05 12.90
CA GLU A 88 6.20 8.41 11.66
C GLU A 88 5.50 9.01 10.42
N GLY A 89 4.76 10.11 10.59
CA GLY A 89 4.06 10.81 9.52
C GLY A 89 2.73 10.18 9.12
N LEU A 90 2.29 9.15 9.85
CA LEU A 90 1.02 8.46 9.62
C LEU A 90 -0.17 9.24 10.18
N GLN A 91 -1.33 9.03 9.57
CA GLN A 91 -2.64 9.48 10.02
C GLN A 91 -3.68 8.39 9.74
N VAL A 92 -4.78 8.42 10.47
CA VAL A 92 -5.92 7.54 10.20
C VAL A 92 -6.55 7.96 8.86
N GLU A 93 -6.57 7.05 7.91
CA GLU A 93 -7.31 7.20 6.66
C GLU A 93 -8.73 6.66 6.82
N LYS A 94 -8.86 5.52 7.49
CA LYS A 94 -10.13 4.89 7.81
C LYS A 94 -10.12 4.34 9.22
N GLU A 95 -11.11 4.76 10.01
CA GLU A 95 -11.33 4.24 11.36
C GLU A 95 -11.62 2.73 11.32
N GLY A 96 -11.06 2.01 12.28
CA GLY A 96 -11.37 0.60 12.51
C GLY A 96 -12.80 0.42 12.99
N THR A 97 -13.37 -0.75 12.70
CA THR A 97 -14.67 -1.17 13.23
C THR A 97 -14.51 -2.51 13.97
N SER A 98 -15.61 -3.13 14.42
CA SER A 98 -15.50 -4.42 15.11
C SER A 98 -14.99 -5.54 14.20
N ASP A 99 -15.16 -5.47 12.88
CA ASP A 99 -14.75 -6.51 11.94
C ASP A 99 -13.55 -6.13 11.05
N THR A 100 -13.10 -4.88 11.11
CA THR A 100 -12.05 -4.34 10.25
C THR A 100 -11.07 -3.51 11.05
N ASP A 101 -9.79 -3.62 10.70
CA ASP A 101 -8.73 -2.85 11.34
C ASP A 101 -8.75 -1.38 10.90
N THR A 102 -8.11 -0.53 11.69
CA THR A 102 -7.78 0.85 11.33
C THR A 102 -6.78 0.85 10.18
N ILE A 103 -7.03 1.67 9.17
CA ILE A 103 -6.12 1.85 8.04
C ILE A 103 -5.36 3.16 8.22
N CYS A 104 -4.04 3.05 8.24
CA CYS A 104 -3.13 4.19 8.31
C CYS A 104 -2.61 4.56 6.93
N ALA A 105 -2.44 5.86 6.69
CA ALA A 105 -1.81 6.39 5.49
C ALA A 105 -0.88 7.55 5.83
N CYS A 106 0.04 7.86 4.92
CA CYS A 106 0.88 9.04 5.05
C CYS A 106 0.06 10.33 4.90
N LYS A 107 0.46 11.37 5.65
CA LYS A 107 -0.09 12.73 5.50
C LYS A 107 0.10 13.29 4.09
N GLU A 108 -0.69 14.28 3.73
CA GLU A 108 -0.55 14.97 2.43
C GLU A 108 0.86 15.53 2.24
N GLY A 109 1.39 15.41 1.01
CA GLY A 109 2.78 15.73 0.69
C GLY A 109 3.80 14.66 1.08
N GLN A 110 3.36 13.47 1.52
CA GLN A 110 4.24 12.37 1.92
C GLN A 110 3.87 11.05 1.23
N HIS A 111 4.83 10.13 1.18
CA HIS A 111 4.68 8.79 0.64
C HIS A 111 5.23 7.72 1.59
N CYS A 112 4.68 6.50 1.51
CA CYS A 112 5.17 5.34 2.23
C CYS A 112 6.57 4.97 1.76
N THR A 113 7.47 4.71 2.70
CA THR A 113 8.85 4.27 2.41
C THR A 113 8.99 2.75 2.24
N SER A 114 7.96 1.99 2.64
CA SER A 114 7.89 0.53 2.53
C SER A 114 6.49 0.07 2.16
N GLU A 115 6.33 -1.19 1.74
CA GLU A 115 5.03 -1.78 1.40
C GLU A 115 4.08 -1.84 2.60
N GLU A 116 4.61 -2.10 3.79
CA GLU A 116 3.85 -2.11 5.06
C GLU A 116 3.50 -0.70 5.55
N CYS A 117 4.02 0.34 4.89
CA CYS A 117 3.81 1.75 5.22
C CYS A 117 4.02 2.09 6.71
N GLY A 118 5.06 1.53 7.34
CA GLY A 118 5.38 1.85 8.75
C GLY A 118 5.98 3.25 8.95
N ARG A 119 6.39 3.91 7.86
CA ARG A 119 7.09 5.20 7.88
C ARG A 119 6.82 6.00 6.61
N CYS A 120 6.65 7.31 6.79
CA CYS A 120 6.40 8.26 5.71
C CYS A 120 7.59 9.18 5.45
N ALA A 121 7.84 9.47 4.17
CA ALA A 121 8.82 10.45 3.73
C ALA A 121 8.14 11.56 2.93
N GLN A 122 8.71 12.78 3.01
CA GLN A 122 8.24 13.91 2.21
C GLN A 122 8.43 13.63 0.73
N HIS A 123 7.49 14.13 -0.09
CA HIS A 123 7.64 14.11 -1.54
C HIS A 123 8.85 14.97 -1.96
N THR A 124 9.68 14.41 -2.83
CA THR A 124 10.82 15.12 -3.39
C THR A 124 10.33 16.28 -4.25
N SER A 125 10.90 17.47 -4.03
CA SER A 125 10.68 18.62 -4.90
C SER A 125 11.75 18.65 -6.00
N CYS A 126 11.33 18.76 -7.25
CA CYS A 126 12.23 18.94 -8.38
C CYS A 126 12.74 20.38 -8.39
N GLY A 127 14.03 20.53 -8.10
CA GLY A 127 14.69 21.83 -8.04
C GLY A 127 14.89 22.50 -9.41
N PRO A 128 15.44 23.72 -9.44
CA PRO A 128 15.67 24.45 -10.68
C PRO A 128 16.47 23.64 -11.71
N GLY A 129 16.05 23.70 -12.97
CA GLY A 129 16.62 22.89 -14.05
C GLY A 129 16.04 21.47 -14.18
N PHE A 130 15.22 21.02 -13.23
CA PHE A 130 14.50 19.75 -13.27
C PHE A 130 12.99 19.99 -13.23
N GLY A 131 12.23 19.15 -13.94
CA GLY A 131 10.78 19.14 -13.89
C GLY A 131 10.24 17.81 -13.42
N VAL A 132 8.99 17.80 -12.99
CA VAL A 132 8.29 16.59 -12.58
C VAL A 132 7.96 15.73 -13.79
N LYS A 133 8.60 14.56 -13.85
CA LYS A 133 8.27 13.51 -14.82
C LYS A 133 7.02 12.77 -14.40
N GLN A 134 7.00 12.33 -13.14
CA GLN A 134 5.90 11.62 -12.51
C GLN A 134 5.61 12.25 -11.16
N MET A 135 4.35 12.59 -10.93
CA MET A 135 3.89 13.10 -9.65
C MET A 135 3.91 12.00 -8.60
N ALA A 136 4.24 12.37 -7.37
CA ALA A 136 4.18 11.46 -6.24
C ALA A 136 2.75 10.95 -5.99
N THR A 137 2.66 9.76 -5.39
CA THR A 137 1.43 9.20 -4.83
C THR A 137 1.60 9.00 -3.32
N ARG A 138 0.63 8.34 -2.68
CA ARG A 138 0.76 7.93 -1.28
C ARG A 138 1.82 6.85 -1.07
N THR A 139 2.26 6.15 -2.12
CA THR A 139 3.18 5.02 -2.04
C THR A 139 4.43 5.18 -2.90
N THR A 140 4.50 6.24 -3.72
CA THR A 140 5.64 6.50 -4.61
C THR A 140 6.04 7.96 -4.54
N ASP A 141 7.34 8.23 -4.61
CA ASP A 141 7.87 9.59 -4.59
C ASP A 141 7.74 10.30 -5.95
N THR A 142 7.94 11.60 -5.95
CA THR A 142 8.07 12.42 -7.16
C THR A 142 9.30 11.97 -7.94
N VAL A 143 9.13 11.72 -9.24
CA VAL A 143 10.27 11.46 -10.14
C VAL A 143 10.61 12.74 -10.89
N CYS A 144 11.84 13.21 -10.69
CA CYS A 144 12.37 14.40 -11.36
C CYS A 144 13.20 14.02 -12.58
N GLU A 145 13.13 14.85 -13.63
CA GLU A 145 14.00 14.72 -14.80
C GLU A 145 14.59 16.08 -15.23
N PRO A 146 15.81 16.10 -15.80
CA PRO A 146 16.39 17.32 -16.32
C PRO A 146 15.53 17.92 -17.43
N CYS A 147 15.38 19.24 -17.44
CA CYS A 147 14.63 19.89 -18.51
C CYS A 147 15.34 19.74 -19.87
N PRO A 148 14.64 19.27 -20.91
CA PRO A 148 15.22 19.14 -22.24
C PRO A 148 15.53 20.50 -22.86
N ALA A 149 16.35 20.50 -23.91
CA ALA A 149 16.70 21.71 -24.63
C ALA A 149 15.45 22.48 -25.10
N GLY A 150 15.40 23.78 -24.82
CA GLY A 150 14.23 24.62 -25.10
C GLY A 150 13.19 24.66 -23.98
N PHE A 151 13.42 23.97 -22.86
CA PHE A 151 12.56 24.02 -21.67
C PHE A 151 13.34 24.46 -20.41
N PHE A 152 12.65 24.96 -19.39
CA PHE A 152 13.21 25.33 -18.10
C PHE A 152 12.25 25.02 -16.95
N SER A 153 12.83 24.95 -15.75
CA SER A 153 12.15 25.06 -14.47
C SER A 153 12.95 26.03 -13.61
N ASN A 154 12.31 27.06 -13.05
CA ASN A 154 12.98 28.11 -12.26
C ASN A 154 12.79 27.94 -10.75
N GLY A 155 11.78 27.18 -10.35
CA GLY A 155 11.42 26.94 -8.96
C GLY A 155 11.74 25.53 -8.52
N SER A 156 11.51 25.26 -7.23
CA SER A 156 11.45 23.92 -6.68
C SER A 156 9.98 23.54 -6.53
N SER A 157 9.55 22.44 -7.14
CA SER A 157 8.14 22.02 -7.10
C SER A 157 7.98 20.50 -7.09
N THR A 158 6.94 20.01 -6.42
CA THR A 158 6.55 18.59 -6.39
C THR A 158 5.57 18.22 -7.52
N PHE A 159 5.08 19.20 -8.30
CA PHE A 159 4.09 18.98 -9.35
C PHE A 159 4.39 19.67 -10.70
N GLU A 160 5.23 20.71 -10.73
CA GLU A 160 5.49 21.46 -11.96
C GLU A 160 6.42 20.71 -12.93
N LYS A 161 5.98 20.60 -14.19
CA LYS A 161 6.81 20.10 -15.29
C LYS A 161 7.68 21.20 -15.86
N CYS A 162 8.64 20.85 -16.70
CA CYS A 162 9.43 21.84 -17.43
C CYS A 162 8.54 22.68 -18.37
N HIS A 163 8.75 23.99 -18.37
CA HIS A 163 8.03 24.94 -19.21
C HIS A 163 8.86 25.31 -20.45
N PRO A 164 8.25 25.53 -21.62
CA PRO A 164 8.98 25.94 -22.81
C PRO A 164 9.54 27.36 -22.67
N TRP A 165 10.71 27.60 -23.26
CA TRP A 165 11.31 28.93 -23.33
C TRP A 165 10.45 29.84 -24.20
N THR A 166 10.24 31.08 -23.77
CA THR A 166 9.59 32.07 -24.64
C THR A 166 10.54 32.44 -25.77
N LYS A 167 10.14 32.14 -27.01
CA LYS A 167 10.85 32.59 -28.21
C LYS A 167 10.42 34.02 -28.50
N PHE A 168 11.35 34.97 -28.43
CA PHE A 168 11.16 36.28 -29.04
C PHE A 168 11.90 36.28 -30.38
N ALA A 169 11.24 36.80 -31.43
CA ALA A 169 11.93 37.11 -32.67
C ALA A 169 12.99 38.18 -32.33
N ALA A 170 14.26 37.89 -32.60
CA ALA A 170 15.29 38.91 -32.51
C ALA A 170 14.93 40.02 -33.50
N PRO A 171 14.99 41.31 -33.12
CA PRO A 171 14.88 42.38 -34.10
C PRO A 171 16.04 42.22 -35.10
N GLU A 172 15.72 42.09 -36.39
CA GLU A 172 16.66 41.82 -37.49
C GLU A 172 17.72 42.91 -37.74
N LYS A 173 17.87 43.93 -36.89
CA LYS A 173 18.86 44.98 -37.10
C LYS A 173 19.54 45.38 -35.80
N SER A 174 20.82 45.07 -35.73
CA SER A 174 21.76 45.71 -34.81
C SER A 174 21.95 47.16 -35.26
N PRO A 175 21.59 48.18 -34.45
CA PRO A 175 22.11 49.52 -34.67
C PRO A 175 23.56 49.50 -34.23
N THR A 176 24.46 49.52 -35.21
CA THR A 176 25.84 50.03 -35.15
C THR A 176 26.51 50.09 -33.76
N GLY A 177 27.42 49.15 -33.54
CA GLY A 177 28.77 49.49 -33.08
C GLY A 177 28.98 49.80 -31.60
N HIS A 178 28.67 48.88 -30.68
CA HIS A 178 29.38 48.81 -29.40
C HIS A 178 29.73 47.36 -29.03
N SER A 179 31.02 47.15 -28.76
CA SER A 179 31.61 45.86 -28.35
C SER A 179 31.06 45.44 -26.99
N HIS A 180 30.11 44.51 -26.96
CA HIS A 180 29.68 43.90 -25.70
C HIS A 180 30.72 42.87 -25.24
N ARG A 181 31.35 43.17 -24.09
CA ARG A 181 32.16 42.22 -23.31
C ARG A 181 31.37 40.92 -23.11
N VAL A 182 31.93 39.82 -23.58
CA VAL A 182 31.51 38.47 -23.19
C VAL A 182 31.80 38.31 -21.70
N GLY A 183 30.76 38.27 -20.89
CA GLY A 183 30.90 38.06 -19.46
C GLY A 183 29.59 38.24 -18.71
N HIS A 184 28.68 37.27 -18.80
CA HIS A 184 27.74 36.89 -17.75
C HIS A 184 27.23 35.45 -18.02
N PRO A 185 26.97 34.61 -17.00
CA PRO A 185 26.90 33.14 -17.16
C PRO A 185 25.61 32.62 -17.80
N ARG A 186 24.71 33.48 -18.30
CA ARG A 186 23.32 33.13 -18.65
C ARG A 186 22.96 33.29 -20.13
N HIS A 187 23.91 33.07 -21.05
CA HIS A 187 23.60 33.11 -22.47
C HIS A 187 24.14 31.86 -23.17
N ARG A 188 23.22 31.04 -23.70
CA ARG A 188 23.56 29.92 -24.58
C ARG A 188 22.98 30.22 -25.96
N HIS A 189 23.86 30.48 -26.93
CA HIS A 189 23.47 30.71 -28.31
C HIS A 189 23.22 29.36 -29.00
N HIS A 190 21.99 29.14 -29.47
CA HIS A 190 21.68 28.11 -30.47
C HIS A 190 20.98 28.79 -31.65
N GLY A 191 21.63 28.77 -32.82
CA GLY A 191 20.99 29.11 -34.11
C GLY A 191 20.42 30.53 -34.25
N GLY A 192 21.05 31.55 -33.67
CA GLY A 192 20.64 32.95 -33.86
C GLY A 192 19.40 33.41 -33.06
N VAL A 193 18.88 32.58 -32.15
CA VAL A 193 17.76 32.92 -31.27
C VAL A 193 18.29 33.32 -29.89
N LEU A 194 17.94 34.53 -29.43
CA LEU A 194 18.14 34.94 -28.05
C LEU A 194 17.04 34.34 -27.19
N LEU A 195 17.43 33.46 -26.28
CA LEU A 195 16.52 32.78 -25.40
C LEU A 195 16.65 33.37 -24.00
N TYR A 196 15.54 33.86 -23.46
CA TYR A 196 15.50 34.52 -22.15
C TYR A 196 14.62 33.75 -21.18
N GLN A 197 15.06 33.71 -19.93
CA GLN A 197 14.29 33.22 -18.81
C GLN A 197 13.43 34.37 -18.29
N LYS A 198 12.11 34.32 -18.47
CA LYS A 198 11.21 35.31 -17.86
C LYS A 198 11.12 34.97 -16.37
N SER A 199 11.75 35.78 -15.51
CA SER A 199 11.57 35.68 -14.06
C SER A 199 10.08 35.89 -13.75
N GLY A 200 9.45 34.87 -13.18
CA GLY A 200 8.08 34.94 -12.68
C GLY A 200 7.91 36.12 -11.72
N GLN A 201 6.77 36.79 -11.85
CA GLN A 201 6.35 37.89 -10.99
C GLN A 201 6.48 37.49 -9.52
N GLY A 202 7.12 38.36 -8.73
CA GLY A 202 7.07 38.27 -7.29
C GLY A 202 5.61 38.32 -6.82
N THR A 203 5.22 37.33 -6.02
CA THR A 203 4.07 37.44 -5.13
C THR A 203 4.37 38.53 -4.11
N LYS A 204 3.76 39.70 -4.30
CA LYS A 204 3.53 40.70 -3.25
C LYS A 204 2.36 40.23 -2.39
N GLY A 205 2.46 40.43 -1.08
CA GLY A 205 1.35 40.45 -0.13
C GLY A 205 1.25 39.19 0.71
#